data_AF-A0A7Y7M9F0-F1
#
_entry.id   AF-A0A7Y7M9F0-F1
#
_cell.length_a   1.000
_cell.length_b   1.000
_cell.length_c   1.000
_cell.angle_alpha   90.00
_cell.angle_beta   90.00
_cell.angle_gamma   90.00
#
_symmetry.space_group_name_H-M   'P 1'
#
loop_
_entity.id
_entity.type
_entity.pdbx_description
1 polymer ?
#
loop_
_entity_poly.entity_id
_entity_poly.type
_entity_poly.pdbx_seq_one_letter_code
_entity_poly.pdbx_strand_id
1 'polypeptide(L)' 'NLPGGQPVMVLTGGARVRLRALLPPGGEARILLTMTDEYPYAFAQVMIAQATGPA' A
#
# COMPACT_ATOMS: atom_id res chain seq x y z
N ASN A 1 -10.58 0.33 -7.22
CA ASN A 1 -10.91 -0.40 -5.97
C ASN A 1 -11.16 -1.85 -6.30
N LEU A 2 -10.78 -2.75 -5.38
CA LEU A 2 -11.08 -4.17 -5.50
C LEU A 2 -12.59 -4.41 -5.33
N PRO A 3 -13.11 -5.60 -5.72
CA PRO A 3 -14.46 -6.01 -5.37
C PRO A 3 -14.71 -5.79 -3.87
N GLY A 4 -15.80 -5.09 -3.52
CA GLY A 4 -16.09 -4.69 -2.14
C GLY A 4 -15.63 -3.27 -1.76
N GLY A 5 -15.11 -2.49 -2.71
CA GLY A 5 -14.81 -1.07 -2.49
C GLY A 5 -13.47 -0.81 -1.80
N GLN A 6 -12.67 -1.85 -1.54
CA GLN A 6 -11.37 -1.69 -0.90
C GLN A 6 -10.45 -0.81 -1.76
N PRO A 7 -9.88 0.26 -1.18
CA PRO A 7 -9.00 1.17 -1.90
C PRO A 7 -7.68 0.48 -2.25
N VAL A 8 -7.12 0.84 -3.40
CA VAL A 8 -5.86 0.30 -3.91
C VAL A 8 -4.90 1.43 -4.21
N MET A 9 -3.60 1.16 -4.05
CA MET A 9 -2.53 2.11 -4.33
C MET A 9 -1.41 1.41 -5.09
N VAL A 10 -0.87 2.09 -6.10
CA VAL A 10 0.30 1.63 -6.87
C VAL A 10 1.40 2.67 -6.70
N LEU A 11 2.55 2.25 -6.17
CA LEU A 11 3.73 3.12 -6.11
C LEU A 11 4.45 3.13 -7.46
N THR A 12 4.82 4.33 -7.92
CA THR A 12 5.50 4.56 -9.20
C THR A 12 6.82 5.30 -8.99
N GLY A 13 7.61 5.45 -10.06
CA GLY A 13 8.86 6.22 -10.05
C GLY A 13 9.80 5.88 -8.89
N GLY A 14 10.31 6.91 -8.21
CA GLY A 14 11.24 6.78 -7.08
C GLY A 14 10.65 6.01 -5.89
N ALA A 15 9.34 6.13 -5.63
CA ALA A 15 8.69 5.41 -4.53
C ALA A 15 8.72 3.89 -4.77
N ARG A 16 8.49 3.45 -6.01
CA ARG A 16 8.63 2.03 -6.40
C ARG A 16 10.06 1.53 -6.23
N VAL A 17 11.04 2.34 -6.60
CA VAL A 17 12.47 1.99 -6.47
C VAL A 17 12.84 1.86 -4.99
N ARG A 18 12.42 2.81 -4.15
CA ARG A 18 12.68 2.78 -2.71
C ARG A 18 12.03 1.59 -2.03
N LEU A 19 10.79 1.28 -2.38
CA LEU A 19 10.07 0.10 -1.86
C LEU A 19 10.82 -1.20 -2.19
N ARG A 20 11.26 -1.36 -3.45
CA ARG A 20 12.03 -2.55 -3.84
C ARG A 20 13.34 -2.68 -3.07
N ALA A 21 14.00 -1.58 -2.74
CA ALA A 21 15.23 -1.58 -1.95
C ALA A 21 15.02 -1.88 -0.45
N LEU A 22 13.79 -1.79 0.07
CA LEU A 22 13.44 -2.14 1.44
C LEU A 22 13.10 -3.63 1.61
N LEU A 23 12.73 -4.30 0.53
CA LEU A 23 12.34 -5.71 0.55
C LEU A 23 13.56 -6.61 0.35
N PRO A 24 13.55 -7.82 0.94
CA PRO A 24 14.54 -8.83 0.58
C PRO A 24 14.42 -9.22 -0.90
N PRO A 25 15.48 -9.77 -1.51
CA PRO A 25 15.45 -10.24 -2.89
C PRO A 25 14.28 -11.20 -3.14
N GLY A 26 13.47 -10.93 -4.18
CA GLY A 26 12.28 -11.72 -4.51
C GLY A 26 11.08 -11.51 -3.57
N GLY A 27 11.19 -10.62 -2.57
CA GLY A 27 10.09 -10.27 -1.69
C GLY A 27 9.04 -9.40 -2.37
N GLU A 28 7.78 -9.62 -2.03
CA GLU A 28 6.65 -8.79 -2.45
C GLU A 28 6.19 -7.90 -1.28
N ALA A 29 5.67 -6.72 -1.60
CA ALA A 29 5.03 -5.85 -0.63
C ALA A 29 3.51 -5.94 -0.73
N ARG A 30 2.85 -5.96 0.43
CA ARG A 30 1.41 -5.74 0.57
C ARG A 30 1.19 -4.32 1.09
N ILE A 31 0.37 -3.56 0.38
CA ILE A 31 -0.03 -2.19 0.77
C ILE A 31 -1.47 -2.24 1.25
N LEU A 32 -1.68 -1.94 2.53
CA LEU A 32 -3.01 -1.77 3.11
C LEU A 32 -3.29 -0.27 3.23
N LEU A 33 -4.43 0.13 2.71
CA LEU A 33 -4.89 1.51 2.70
C LEU A 33 -6.26 1.60 3.35
N THR A 34 -6.39 2.50 4.31
CA THR A 34 -7.69 3.00 4.77
C THR A 34 -7.68 4.52 4.68
N MET A 35 -8.79 5.10 4.25
CA MET A 35 -8.93 6.55 4.13
C MET A 35 -10.36 6.99 4.44
N THR A 36 -10.48 8.20 4.92
CA THR A 36 -11.74 8.89 5.17
C THR A 36 -11.63 10.35 4.70
N ASP A 37 -12.74 10.91 4.27
CA ASP A 37 -12.88 12.29 3.80
C ASP A 37 -14.10 12.90 4.50
N GLU A 38 -13.90 13.37 5.74
CA GLU A 38 -14.95 13.86 6.64
C GLU A 38 -14.65 15.32 7.04
N TYR A 39 -15.49 16.26 6.59
CA TYR A 39 -15.22 17.67 6.79
C TYR A 39 -14.99 18.04 8.27
N PRO A 40 -13.93 18.80 8.61
CA PRO A 40 -13.04 19.54 7.72
C PRO A 40 -11.74 18.82 7.33
N TYR A 41 -11.63 17.51 7.60
CA TYR A 41 -10.37 16.77 7.47
C TYR A 41 -10.45 15.62 6.47
N ALA A 42 -9.32 15.34 5.84
CA ALA A 42 -9.10 14.08 5.17
C ALA A 42 -7.98 13.33 5.90
N PHE A 43 -8.11 12.01 5.98
CA PHE A 43 -7.11 11.16 6.60
C PHE A 43 -6.90 9.90 5.77
N ALA A 44 -5.64 9.51 5.61
CA ALA A 44 -5.26 8.25 5.01
C ALA A 44 -4.15 7.60 5.85
N GLN A 45 -4.33 6.32 6.15
CA GLN A 45 -3.31 5.50 6.76
C GLN A 45 -2.84 4.46 5.74
N VAL A 46 -1.52 4.45 5.52
CA VAL A 46 -0.85 3.51 4.63
C VAL A 46 0.04 2.60 5.47
N MET A 47 -0.22 1.30 5.42
CA MET A 47 0.68 0.29 5.97
C MET A 47 1.33 -0.49 4.84
N ILE A 48 2.66 -0.52 4.83
CA ILE A 48 3.45 -1.27 3.88
C ILE A 48 4.15 -2.38 4.65
N ALA A 49 3.83 -3.62 4.31
CA ALA A 49 4.41 -4.80 4.91
C ALA A 49 5.00 -5.71 3.84
N GLN A 50 6.01 -6.49 4.21
CA GLN A 50 6.42 -7.62 3.40
C GLN A 50 5.28 -8.66 3.39
N ALA A 51 4.94 -9.18 2.22
CA ALA A 51 4.03 -10.30 2.09
C ALA A 51 4.72 -11.56 2.63
N THR A 52 4.16 -12.15 3.68
CA THR A 52 4.62 -13.41 4.26
C THR A 52 3.52 -14.45 4.07
N GLY A 53 3.73 -15.43 3.20
CA GLY A 53 2.78 -16.53 2.95
C GLY A 53 1.76 -16.28 1.82
N PRO A 54 1.00 -17.31 1.39
CA PRO A 54 0.07 -17.19 0.28
C PRO A 54 -1.12 -16.29 0.61
N ALA A 55 -1.64 -15.63 -0.43
CA ALA A 55 -2.61 -14.55 -0.37
C ALA A 55 -4.01 -14.96 0.08
#